data_AF-U9T6Z8-F1
#
_entry.id   AF-U9T6Z8-F1
#
_cell.length_a   1.000
_cell.length_b   1.000
_cell.length_c   1.000
_cell.angle_alpha   90.00
_cell.angle_beta   90.00
_cell.angle_gamma   90.00
#
_symmetry.space_group_name_H-M   'P 1'
#
loop_
_entity.id
_entity.type
_entity.pdbx_description
1 polymer ?
#
loop_
_entity_poly.entity_id
_entity_poly.type
_entity_poly.pdbx_seq_one_letter_code
_entity_poly.pdbx_strand_id
1 'polypeptide(L)'
;LNGRPLCNTGPPITLYNKVFSKFLDDFSNVNLKIPSDFLSWTEELILAATNGYGDEEERNEAIRGKFSEKFSTMLLIEYGKKKQKCKSDGMIVTEVNLINAYLGILEGKNEIGTAKNDPTIQGAIYYRDYWSQSNVDQIRDFCCVPTFIIGMVGPWFCILGGVFLSRVVIQPLTDFIPLTINLRVSDQVKRISRLFYSLLLAIKELREFYHNLKQEETETEQRFFPCIRHYKIGEIVHHFTYLCGLLDDHTRTIWKAKRADGKLIVVKFASKYNIQGHNICAEHNLAPQLLYSSDDEEVKALGGFKMVIMEYI
;
A
#
# COMPACT_ATOMS: atom_id res chain seq x y z
N LEU A 1 9.27 3.80 8.82
CA LEU A 1 8.89 2.46 9.33
C LEU A 1 8.84 1.53 8.13
N ASN A 2 9.85 0.68 7.95
CA ASN A 2 9.98 -0.24 6.80
C ASN A 2 10.25 -1.69 7.26
N GLY A 3 10.03 -1.98 8.55
CA GLY A 3 10.27 -3.29 9.14
C GLY A 3 11.75 -3.65 9.36
N ARG A 4 12.70 -2.72 9.18
CA ARG A 4 14.14 -2.97 9.41
C ARG A 4 14.75 -1.95 10.39
N PRO A 5 15.24 -2.38 11.57
CA PRO A 5 14.94 -3.66 12.23
C PRO A 5 13.44 -3.88 12.47
N LEU A 6 13.01 -5.08 12.87
CA LEU A 6 11.60 -5.46 12.97
C LEU A 6 10.74 -4.50 13.83
N CYS A 7 11.33 -3.86 14.85
CA CYS A 7 10.63 -2.85 15.67
C CYS A 7 10.26 -1.58 14.88
N ASN A 8 10.82 -1.36 13.69
CA ASN A 8 10.43 -0.30 12.76
C ASN A 8 9.25 -0.72 11.84
N THR A 9 8.43 -1.67 12.28
CA THR A 9 7.15 -2.00 11.62
C THR A 9 6.11 -0.96 11.98
N GLY A 10 5.30 -0.53 11.00
CA GLY A 10 4.17 0.36 11.24
C GLY A 10 2.83 -0.39 11.26
N PRO A 11 1.71 0.33 11.39
CA PRO A 11 0.40 -0.28 11.26
C PRO A 11 0.18 -0.79 9.81
N PRO A 12 -0.69 -1.79 9.60
CA PRO A 12 -0.94 -2.35 8.26
C PRO A 12 -1.48 -1.29 7.30
N ILE A 13 -0.82 -1.13 6.15
CA ILE A 13 -1.18 -0.07 5.19
C ILE A 13 -2.54 -0.29 4.52
N THR A 14 -3.04 -1.52 4.52
CA THR A 14 -4.38 -1.88 4.04
C THR A 14 -5.51 -1.20 4.82
N LEU A 15 -5.25 -0.80 6.08
CA LEU A 15 -6.19 -0.05 6.89
C LEU A 15 -6.31 1.43 6.46
N TYR A 16 -5.35 1.94 5.70
CA TYR A 16 -5.24 3.35 5.32
C TYR A 16 -5.70 3.61 3.90
N ASN A 17 -5.53 2.64 2.99
CA ASN A 17 -6.12 2.71 1.67
C ASN A 17 -6.43 1.31 1.11
N LYS A 18 -7.67 1.14 0.63
CA LYS A 18 -8.19 -0.10 0.04
C LYS A 18 -7.45 -0.60 -1.20
N VAL A 19 -6.69 0.26 -1.90
CA VAL A 19 -5.93 -0.17 -3.09
C VAL A 19 -4.94 -1.28 -2.76
N PHE A 20 -4.40 -1.29 -1.53
CA PHE A 20 -3.46 -2.32 -1.10
C PHE A 20 -4.15 -3.65 -0.81
N SER A 21 -5.31 -3.66 -0.13
CA SER A 21 -6.06 -4.90 0.09
C SER A 21 -6.59 -5.47 -1.22
N LYS A 22 -7.08 -4.63 -2.12
CA LYS A 22 -7.51 -5.04 -3.46
C LYS A 22 -6.38 -5.64 -4.30
N PHE A 23 -5.20 -5.03 -4.29
CA PHE A 23 -4.03 -5.62 -4.94
C PHE A 23 -3.74 -7.04 -4.44
N LEU A 24 -3.76 -7.25 -3.12
CA LEU A 24 -3.53 -8.56 -2.50
C LEU A 24 -4.64 -9.57 -2.87
N ASP A 25 -5.89 -9.13 -2.82
CA ASP A 25 -7.06 -9.94 -3.19
C ASP A 25 -6.98 -10.38 -4.67
N ASP A 26 -6.76 -9.44 -5.59
CA ASP A 26 -6.62 -9.73 -7.02
C ASP A 26 -5.40 -10.62 -7.30
N PHE A 27 -4.28 -10.38 -6.60
CA PHE A 27 -3.09 -11.21 -6.77
C PHE A 27 -3.28 -12.64 -6.23
N SER A 28 -4.09 -12.82 -5.20
CA SER A 28 -4.46 -14.14 -4.67
C SER A 28 -5.54 -14.85 -5.49
N ASN A 29 -6.33 -14.10 -6.27
CA ASN A 29 -7.46 -14.62 -7.03
C ASN A 29 -7.00 -15.42 -8.27
N VAL A 30 -6.92 -16.74 -8.13
CA VAL A 30 -6.55 -17.65 -9.23
C VAL A 30 -7.49 -17.59 -10.45
N ASN A 31 -8.69 -17.07 -10.26
CA ASN A 31 -9.71 -16.93 -11.30
C ASN A 31 -9.79 -15.50 -11.88
N LEU A 32 -8.86 -14.61 -11.52
CA LEU A 32 -8.80 -13.26 -12.09
C LEU A 32 -8.69 -13.37 -13.62
N LYS A 33 -9.63 -12.77 -14.34
CA LYS A 33 -9.66 -12.78 -15.80
C LYS A 33 -8.63 -11.79 -16.33
N ILE A 34 -7.53 -12.31 -16.88
CA ILE A 34 -6.46 -11.50 -17.46
C ILE A 34 -6.68 -11.41 -18.98
N PRO A 35 -6.75 -10.20 -19.55
CA PRO A 35 -6.84 -10.00 -21.00
C PRO A 35 -5.68 -10.65 -21.76
N SER A 36 -5.94 -11.17 -22.96
CA SER A 36 -4.92 -11.86 -23.77
C SER A 36 -3.76 -10.94 -24.18
N ASP A 37 -4.03 -9.67 -24.47
CA ASP A 37 -3.00 -8.67 -24.77
C ASP A 37 -2.09 -8.40 -23.56
N PHE A 38 -2.61 -8.55 -22.34
CA PHE A 38 -1.82 -8.41 -21.13
C PHE A 38 -0.97 -9.65 -20.85
N LEU A 39 -1.45 -10.84 -21.21
CA LEU A 39 -0.65 -12.07 -21.18
C LEU A 39 0.56 -11.95 -22.11
N SER A 40 0.34 -11.54 -23.37
CA SER A 40 1.43 -11.31 -24.34
C SER A 40 2.43 -10.26 -23.85
N TRP A 41 1.95 -9.13 -23.32
CA TRP A 41 2.83 -8.12 -22.70
C TRP A 41 3.63 -8.70 -21.52
N THR A 42 3.04 -9.59 -20.72
CA THR A 42 3.75 -10.22 -19.60
C THR A 42 4.91 -11.08 -20.08
N GLU A 43 4.72 -11.85 -21.16
CA GLU A 43 5.79 -12.66 -21.75
C GLU A 43 6.95 -11.77 -22.23
N GLU A 44 6.65 -10.63 -22.86
CA GLU A 44 7.66 -9.65 -23.26
C GLU A 44 8.38 -9.03 -22.05
N LEU A 45 7.66 -8.73 -20.97
CA LEU A 45 8.27 -8.26 -19.73
C LEU A 45 9.19 -9.32 -19.12
N ILE A 46 8.79 -10.59 -19.12
CA ILE A 46 9.62 -11.70 -18.64
C ILE A 46 10.91 -11.79 -19.46
N LEU A 47 10.81 -11.72 -20.79
CA LEU A 47 11.97 -11.74 -21.67
C LEU A 47 12.90 -10.54 -21.41
N ALA A 48 12.34 -9.34 -21.24
CA ALA A 48 13.12 -8.15 -20.93
C ALA A 48 13.80 -8.25 -19.55
N ALA A 49 13.10 -8.72 -18.52
CA ALA A 49 13.63 -8.85 -17.16
C ALA A 49 14.72 -9.92 -17.04
N THR A 50 14.62 -10.99 -17.82
CA THR A 50 15.58 -12.11 -17.81
C THR A 50 16.78 -11.90 -18.73
N ASN A 51 16.78 -10.84 -19.55
CA ASN A 51 17.91 -10.49 -20.38
C ASN A 51 19.11 -10.01 -19.55
N GLY A 52 20.31 -10.21 -20.09
CA GLY A 52 21.54 -9.64 -19.54
C GLY A 52 21.74 -8.20 -20.03
N TYR A 53 22.12 -7.31 -19.14
CA TYR A 53 22.41 -5.90 -19.44
C TYR A 53 23.82 -5.53 -19.00
N GLY A 54 24.46 -4.62 -19.73
CA GLY A 54 25.82 -4.17 -19.45
C GLY A 54 25.91 -3.37 -18.17
N ASP A 55 24.86 -2.60 -17.85
CA ASP A 55 24.76 -1.81 -16.63
C ASP A 55 23.32 -1.68 -16.08
N GLU A 56 23.20 -0.96 -14.96
CA GLU A 56 21.94 -0.74 -14.24
C GLU A 56 20.94 0.13 -15.03
N GLU A 57 21.41 1.17 -15.73
CA GLU A 57 20.50 2.06 -16.46
C GLU A 57 19.96 1.37 -17.71
N GLU A 58 20.76 0.60 -18.45
CA GLU A 58 20.28 -0.17 -19.61
C GLU A 58 19.11 -1.10 -19.22
N ARG A 59 19.23 -1.81 -18.09
CA ARG A 59 18.13 -2.64 -17.56
C ARG A 59 16.93 -1.78 -17.18
N ASN A 60 17.17 -0.73 -16.40
CA ASN A 60 16.11 0.12 -15.88
C ASN A 60 15.35 0.81 -17.02
N GLU A 61 16.02 1.21 -18.09
CA GLU A 61 15.41 1.75 -19.31
C GLU A 61 14.52 0.73 -20.02
N ALA A 62 15.02 -0.50 -20.23
CA ALA A 62 14.24 -1.56 -20.87
C ALA A 62 12.96 -1.88 -20.08
N ILE A 63 13.06 -1.97 -18.75
CA ILE A 63 11.93 -2.25 -17.87
C ILE A 63 10.98 -1.06 -17.79
N ARG A 64 11.50 0.16 -17.63
CA ARG A 64 10.71 1.40 -17.67
C ARG A 64 9.93 1.53 -18.98
N GLY A 65 10.54 1.15 -20.10
CA GLY A 65 9.88 1.07 -21.40
C GLY A 65 8.68 0.12 -21.37
N LYS A 66 8.87 -1.11 -20.89
CA LYS A 66 7.78 -2.10 -20.78
C LYS A 66 6.65 -1.67 -19.86
N PHE A 67 6.95 -1.06 -18.72
CA PHE A 67 5.91 -0.52 -17.86
C PHE A 67 5.15 0.63 -18.51
N SER A 68 5.85 1.50 -19.26
CA SER A 68 5.23 2.64 -19.95
C SER A 68 4.17 2.22 -20.98
N GLU A 69 4.27 1.01 -21.55
CA GLU A 69 3.28 0.45 -22.47
C GLU A 69 1.90 0.17 -21.82
N LYS A 70 1.84 -0.15 -20.52
CA LYS A 70 0.59 -0.55 -19.82
C LYS A 70 0.19 0.35 -18.64
N PHE A 71 1.13 0.96 -17.94
CA PHE A 71 0.90 1.66 -16.66
C PHE A 71 0.85 3.20 -16.78
N SER A 72 0.92 3.72 -18.01
CA SER A 72 1.24 5.11 -18.37
C SER A 72 2.74 5.39 -18.40
N THR A 73 3.12 6.40 -19.18
CA THR A 73 4.52 6.85 -19.32
C THR A 73 5.16 7.05 -17.96
N MET A 74 6.20 6.26 -17.69
CA MET A 74 7.01 6.44 -16.48
C MET A 74 7.94 7.63 -16.67
N LEU A 75 7.88 8.58 -15.76
CA LEU A 75 8.71 9.78 -15.76
C LEU A 75 9.98 9.57 -14.93
N LEU A 76 11.05 10.26 -15.30
CA LEU A 76 12.23 10.41 -14.46
C LEU A 76 12.16 11.76 -13.75
N ILE A 77 11.84 11.73 -12.46
CA ILE A 77 11.69 12.93 -11.64
C ILE A 77 12.87 13.01 -10.67
N GLU A 78 13.53 14.16 -10.64
CA GLU A 78 14.69 14.40 -9.80
C GLU A 78 14.44 15.56 -8.82
N TYR A 79 14.77 15.34 -7.55
CA TYR A 79 14.78 16.37 -6.51
C TYR A 79 16.11 16.44 -5.78
N GLY A 80 16.35 17.56 -5.10
CA GLY A 80 17.53 17.80 -4.29
C GLY A 80 18.76 18.27 -5.10
N LYS A 81 19.86 18.54 -4.41
CA LYS A 81 21.13 18.96 -5.02
C LYS A 81 22.28 18.10 -4.48
N LYS A 82 23.26 17.82 -5.36
CA LYS A 82 24.52 17.14 -5.01
C LYS A 82 24.29 15.81 -4.26
N LYS A 83 24.70 15.70 -2.99
CA LYS A 83 24.66 14.45 -2.19
C LYS A 83 23.27 14.04 -1.71
N GLN A 84 22.26 14.90 -1.84
CA GLN A 84 20.86 14.61 -1.47
C GLN A 84 19.97 14.44 -2.71
N LYS A 85 20.57 14.05 -3.85
CA LYS A 85 19.84 13.82 -5.09
C LYS A 85 18.93 12.59 -4.93
N CYS A 86 17.62 12.81 -5.08
CA CYS A 86 16.60 11.78 -5.17
C CYS A 86 16.22 11.63 -6.64
N LYS A 87 16.52 10.49 -7.24
CA LYS A 87 16.16 10.14 -8.62
C LYS A 87 15.92 8.64 -8.68
N SER A 88 14.66 8.23 -8.61
CA SER A 88 14.24 6.85 -8.88
C SER A 88 14.36 6.52 -10.37
N ASP A 89 14.37 5.23 -10.67
CA ASP A 89 14.51 4.69 -12.02
C ASP A 89 13.25 4.82 -12.89
N GLY A 90 12.10 5.14 -12.27
CA GLY A 90 10.87 5.47 -12.97
C GLY A 90 9.75 5.85 -12.01
N MET A 91 8.84 6.69 -12.47
CA MET A 91 7.70 7.13 -11.67
C MET A 91 6.41 7.12 -12.47
N ILE A 92 5.39 6.48 -11.93
CA ILE A 92 4.03 6.51 -12.46
C ILE A 92 3.30 7.65 -11.75
N VAL A 93 2.80 8.62 -12.52
CA VAL A 93 2.14 9.81 -11.97
C VAL A 93 0.73 10.02 -12.53
N THR A 94 -0.05 10.81 -11.80
CA THR A 94 -1.25 11.46 -12.33
C THR A 94 -1.27 12.92 -11.91
N GLU A 95 -1.77 13.79 -12.77
CA GLU A 95 -1.91 15.20 -12.44
C GLU A 95 -3.23 15.42 -11.67
N VAL A 96 -3.15 16.07 -10.52
CA VAL A 96 -4.30 16.51 -9.70
C VAL A 96 -4.11 18.00 -9.46
N ASN A 97 -4.99 18.84 -10.00
CA ASN A 97 -4.93 20.30 -9.86
C ASN A 97 -3.53 20.88 -10.19
N LEU A 98 -2.92 20.45 -11.30
CA LEU A 98 -1.57 20.83 -11.75
C LEU A 98 -0.41 20.33 -10.85
N ILE A 99 -0.69 19.41 -9.92
CA ILE A 99 0.31 18.78 -9.05
C ILE A 99 0.42 17.29 -9.39
N ASN A 100 1.65 16.78 -9.51
CA ASN A 100 1.87 15.35 -9.72
C ASN A 100 1.62 14.57 -8.42
N ALA A 101 0.60 13.71 -8.44
CA ALA A 101 0.44 12.63 -7.46
C ALA A 101 1.22 11.40 -7.91
N TYR A 102 1.97 10.79 -7.00
CA TYR A 102 2.82 9.64 -7.28
C TYR A 102 2.06 8.33 -7.04
N LEU A 103 1.77 7.59 -8.11
CA LEU A 103 1.04 6.32 -8.07
C LEU A 103 1.97 5.12 -7.86
N GLY A 104 3.18 5.20 -8.44
CA GLY A 104 4.15 4.12 -8.41
C GLY A 104 5.59 4.62 -8.53
N ILE A 105 6.53 4.00 -7.83
CA ILE A 105 7.97 4.29 -7.89
C ILE A 105 8.70 3.01 -8.27
N LEU A 106 9.45 3.04 -9.36
CA LEU A 106 10.35 1.97 -9.78
C LEU A 106 11.76 2.28 -9.28
N GLU A 107 12.34 1.32 -8.56
CA GLU A 107 13.74 1.34 -8.15
C GLU A 107 14.36 -0.02 -8.49
N GLY A 108 15.37 -0.02 -9.35
CA GLY A 108 15.93 -1.21 -9.97
C GLY A 108 17.44 -1.29 -9.82
N LYS A 109 17.95 -2.48 -9.51
CA LYS A 109 19.38 -2.82 -9.51
C LYS A 109 19.70 -3.85 -10.57
N ASN A 110 20.90 -3.76 -11.15
CA ASN A 110 21.26 -4.63 -12.27
C ASN A 110 21.19 -6.12 -11.90
N GLU A 111 21.86 -6.56 -10.84
CA GLU A 111 21.84 -7.96 -10.39
C GLU A 111 22.00 -8.04 -8.87
N ILE A 112 21.73 -9.23 -8.30
CA ILE A 112 21.91 -9.47 -6.87
C ILE A 112 23.40 -9.34 -6.53
N GLY A 113 23.71 -8.48 -5.56
CA GLY A 113 25.08 -8.28 -5.06
C GLY A 113 25.94 -7.32 -5.87
N THR A 114 25.45 -6.73 -6.98
CA THR A 114 26.22 -5.76 -7.76
C THR A 114 26.07 -4.32 -7.25
N ALA A 115 24.97 -4.03 -6.55
CA ALA A 115 24.65 -2.71 -6.03
C ALA A 115 25.02 -2.54 -4.56
N LYS A 116 25.26 -1.29 -4.15
CA LYS A 116 25.53 -0.92 -2.75
C LYS A 116 24.26 -0.87 -1.89
N ASN A 117 23.11 -0.67 -2.52
CA ASN A 117 21.84 -0.43 -1.86
C ASN A 117 20.79 -1.46 -2.27
N ASP A 118 19.95 -1.82 -1.31
CA ASP A 118 18.75 -2.62 -1.52
C ASP A 118 17.67 -1.73 -2.17
N PRO A 119 17.08 -2.11 -3.33
CA PRO A 119 16.10 -1.27 -4.02
C PRO A 119 14.81 -1.07 -3.23
N THR A 120 14.44 -1.99 -2.35
CA THR A 120 13.25 -1.82 -1.50
C THR A 120 13.47 -0.71 -0.47
N ILE A 121 14.69 -0.60 0.05
CA ILE A 121 15.09 0.43 1.02
C ILE A 121 15.30 1.77 0.31
N GLN A 122 15.96 1.76 -0.84
CA GLN A 122 16.17 2.96 -1.63
C GLN A 122 14.84 3.52 -2.15
N GLY A 123 13.94 2.67 -2.67
CA GLY A 123 12.58 3.05 -3.07
C GLY A 123 11.74 3.60 -1.90
N ALA A 124 11.86 3.02 -0.70
CA ALA A 124 11.22 3.55 0.51
C ALA A 124 11.72 4.96 0.89
N ILE A 125 13.02 5.20 0.75
CA ILE A 125 13.63 6.51 0.99
C ILE A 125 13.12 7.52 -0.06
N TYR A 126 13.09 7.12 -1.32
CA TYR A 126 12.59 7.96 -2.40
C TYR A 126 11.11 8.29 -2.23
N TYR A 127 10.25 7.33 -1.86
CA TYR A 127 8.86 7.61 -1.49
C TYR A 127 8.76 8.74 -0.45
N ARG A 128 9.52 8.65 0.65
CA ARG A 128 9.54 9.69 1.68
C ARG A 128 9.99 11.02 1.08
N ASP A 129 11.09 11.03 0.35
CA ASP A 129 11.70 12.25 -0.15
C ASP A 129 10.79 12.96 -1.15
N TYR A 130 10.20 12.22 -2.09
CA TYR A 130 9.24 12.74 -3.07
C TYR A 130 8.01 13.38 -2.41
N TRP A 131 7.40 12.68 -1.44
CA TRP A 131 6.23 13.21 -0.75
C TRP A 131 6.56 14.29 0.29
N SER A 132 7.83 14.46 0.67
CA SER A 132 8.27 15.51 1.59
C SER A 132 8.60 16.83 0.90
N GLN A 133 8.49 16.91 -0.43
CA GLN A 133 8.71 18.15 -1.18
C GLN A 133 7.55 19.12 -1.00
N SER A 134 7.83 20.43 -1.02
CA SER A 134 6.82 21.48 -0.82
C SER A 134 5.79 21.58 -1.96
N ASN A 135 6.16 21.15 -3.17
CA ASN A 135 5.27 21.19 -4.34
C ASN A 135 4.11 20.19 -4.25
N VAL A 136 4.13 19.24 -3.31
CA VAL A 136 3.07 18.24 -3.11
C VAL A 136 2.35 18.40 -1.77
N ASP A 137 2.61 19.49 -1.03
CA ASP A 137 2.00 19.78 0.28
C ASP A 137 0.47 19.73 0.19
N GLN A 138 -0.09 20.31 -0.87
CA GLN A 138 -1.54 20.33 -1.09
C GLN A 138 -2.12 18.92 -1.10
N ILE A 139 -1.50 17.95 -1.78
CA ILE A 139 -2.01 16.56 -1.82
C ILE A 139 -1.75 15.86 -0.48
N ARG A 140 -0.56 16.09 0.12
CA ARG A 140 -0.14 15.46 1.37
C ARG A 140 -1.01 15.85 2.56
N ASP A 141 -1.56 17.06 2.56
CA ASP A 141 -2.37 17.55 3.68
C ASP A 141 -3.80 16.99 3.68
N PHE A 142 -4.29 16.45 2.55
CA PHE A 142 -5.64 15.85 2.46
C PHE A 142 -5.67 14.33 2.66
N CYS A 143 -4.55 13.62 2.50
CA CYS A 143 -4.55 12.16 2.58
C CYS A 143 -3.23 11.58 3.09
N CYS A 144 -3.19 10.26 3.27
CA CYS A 144 -1.99 9.52 3.64
C CYS A 144 -1.05 9.25 2.44
N VAL A 145 -1.30 9.86 1.28
CA VAL A 145 -0.55 9.71 0.01
C VAL A 145 -0.10 8.27 -0.30
N PRO A 146 -1.05 7.35 -0.49
CA PRO A 146 -0.75 5.95 -0.79
C PRO A 146 -0.03 5.82 -2.14
N THR A 147 1.09 5.11 -2.18
CA THR A 147 1.88 4.89 -3.41
C THR A 147 2.41 3.46 -3.43
N PHE A 148 2.45 2.84 -4.61
CA PHE A 148 3.16 1.57 -4.81
C PHE A 148 4.65 1.79 -5.03
N ILE A 149 5.48 0.84 -4.58
CA ILE A 149 6.91 0.83 -4.86
C ILE A 149 7.23 -0.51 -5.50
N ILE A 150 7.91 -0.47 -6.63
CA ILE A 150 8.33 -1.62 -7.43
C ILE A 150 9.84 -1.73 -7.24
N GLY A 151 10.26 -2.62 -6.34
CA GLY A 151 11.66 -2.95 -6.16
C GLY A 151 12.06 -4.04 -7.14
N MET A 152 13.11 -3.80 -7.92
CA MET A 152 13.65 -4.78 -8.87
C MET A 152 15.14 -5.02 -8.60
N VAL A 153 15.56 -6.27 -8.63
CA VAL A 153 16.97 -6.64 -8.74
C VAL A 153 17.04 -7.69 -9.83
N GLY A 154 17.77 -7.47 -10.92
CA GLY A 154 17.81 -8.42 -12.04
C GLY A 154 16.40 -8.82 -12.51
N PRO A 155 16.09 -10.13 -12.61
CA PRO A 155 14.74 -10.64 -12.91
C PRO A 155 13.81 -10.79 -11.68
N TRP A 156 14.17 -10.31 -10.49
CA TRP A 156 13.36 -10.44 -9.27
C TRP A 156 12.61 -9.15 -8.96
N PHE A 157 11.29 -9.26 -8.74
CA PHE A 157 10.41 -8.12 -8.46
C PHE A 157 9.73 -8.23 -7.10
N CYS A 158 9.68 -7.13 -6.36
CA CYS A 158 8.98 -7.00 -5.10
C CYS A 158 8.04 -5.80 -5.17
N ILE A 159 6.76 -5.99 -4.83
CA ILE A 159 5.78 -4.91 -4.73
C ILE A 159 5.64 -4.52 -3.26
N LEU A 160 5.85 -3.25 -2.96
CA LEU A 160 5.59 -2.64 -1.67
C LEU A 160 4.52 -1.56 -1.81
N GLY A 161 3.92 -1.19 -0.69
CA GLY A 161 3.09 0.00 -0.57
C GLY A 161 3.65 0.94 0.48
N GLY A 162 3.43 2.24 0.29
CA GLY A 162 3.80 3.29 1.22
C GLY A 162 2.63 4.18 1.58
N VAL A 163 2.54 4.58 2.84
CA VAL A 163 1.65 5.65 3.34
C VAL A 163 2.43 6.62 4.22
N PHE A 164 2.04 7.90 4.18
CA PHE A 164 2.66 8.99 4.89
C PHE A 164 1.77 9.42 6.06
N LEU A 165 2.07 8.90 7.25
CA LEU A 165 1.39 9.26 8.49
C LEU A 165 2.20 10.29 9.27
N SER A 166 2.15 10.27 10.61
CA SER A 166 3.15 10.97 11.44
C SER A 166 4.57 10.46 11.19
N ARG A 167 4.68 9.23 10.66
CA ARG A 167 5.90 8.62 10.12
C ARG A 167 5.52 7.96 8.80
N VAL A 168 6.48 7.92 7.87
CA VAL A 168 6.33 7.09 6.65
C VAL A 168 6.29 5.61 7.05
N VAL A 169 5.28 4.90 6.56
CA VAL A 169 5.10 3.45 6.73
C VAL A 169 5.20 2.79 5.36
N ILE A 170 6.15 1.89 5.22
CA ILE A 170 6.36 1.05 4.04
C ILE A 170 6.15 -0.40 4.44
N GLN A 171 5.38 -1.12 3.64
CA GLN A 171 5.10 -2.52 3.85
C GLN A 171 5.31 -3.29 2.54
N PRO A 172 6.13 -4.37 2.54
CA PRO A 172 6.14 -5.33 1.44
C PRO A 172 4.77 -5.99 1.31
N LEU A 173 4.21 -5.96 0.10
CA LEU A 173 2.95 -6.61 -0.25
C LEU A 173 3.20 -7.98 -0.91
N THR A 174 4.38 -8.18 -1.48
CA THR A 174 4.85 -9.46 -1.99
C THR A 174 6.26 -9.75 -1.51
N ASP A 175 6.67 -11.01 -1.57
CA ASP A 175 8.08 -11.37 -1.58
C ASP A 175 8.74 -10.93 -2.91
N PHE A 176 10.05 -11.15 -3.03
CA PHE A 176 10.73 -11.09 -4.33
C PHE A 176 10.31 -12.28 -5.20
N ILE A 177 9.50 -12.00 -6.22
CA ILE A 177 8.99 -12.98 -7.18
C ILE A 177 9.96 -13.04 -8.37
N PRO A 178 10.53 -14.21 -8.68
CA PRO A 178 11.41 -14.37 -9.85
C PRO A 178 10.61 -14.43 -11.15
N LEU A 179 11.09 -13.74 -12.18
CA LEU A 179 10.58 -13.86 -13.55
C LEU A 179 11.34 -14.93 -14.36
N THR A 180 12.36 -15.57 -13.77
CA THR A 180 13.06 -16.73 -14.35
C THR A 180 12.19 -18.00 -14.30
N ILE A 181 11.18 -18.03 -15.17
CA ILE A 181 10.18 -19.11 -15.25
C ILE A 181 10.30 -19.90 -16.56
N ASN A 182 9.64 -21.06 -16.62
CA ASN A 182 9.45 -21.78 -17.87
C ASN A 182 8.20 -21.24 -18.58
N LEU A 183 8.39 -20.46 -19.65
CA LEU A 183 7.30 -19.90 -20.46
C LEU A 183 6.34 -20.97 -21.03
N ARG A 184 6.77 -22.24 -21.14
CA ARG A 184 5.90 -23.35 -21.57
C ARG A 184 4.92 -23.81 -20.48
N VAL A 185 5.12 -23.39 -19.23
CA VAL A 185 4.24 -23.72 -18.11
C VAL A 185 3.26 -22.57 -17.91
N SER A 186 2.05 -22.71 -18.47
CA SER A 186 1.02 -21.67 -18.49
C SER A 186 0.73 -21.09 -17.10
N ASP A 187 0.71 -21.90 -16.05
CA ASP A 187 0.40 -21.45 -14.69
C ASP A 187 1.49 -20.53 -14.10
N GLN A 188 2.75 -20.71 -14.50
CA GLN A 188 3.84 -19.82 -14.10
C GLN A 188 3.68 -18.45 -14.77
N VAL A 189 3.40 -18.43 -16.07
CA VAL A 189 3.12 -17.19 -16.82
C VAL A 189 1.91 -16.49 -16.22
N LYS A 190 0.80 -17.21 -16.00
CA LYS A 190 -0.42 -16.67 -15.38
C LYS A 190 -0.18 -16.08 -13.99
N ARG A 191 0.69 -16.66 -13.17
CA ARG A 191 1.02 -16.10 -11.85
C ARG A 191 1.73 -14.74 -11.99
N ILE A 192 2.70 -14.63 -12.89
CA ILE A 192 3.40 -13.37 -13.16
C ILE A 192 2.44 -12.35 -13.79
N SER A 193 1.61 -12.78 -14.73
CA SER A 193 0.58 -11.92 -15.31
C SER A 193 -0.40 -11.42 -14.26
N ARG A 194 -0.80 -12.29 -13.32
CA ARG A 194 -1.70 -11.90 -12.22
C ARG A 194 -1.04 -10.87 -11.31
N LEU A 195 0.25 -11.01 -11.00
CA LEU A 195 0.99 -10.01 -10.21
C LEU A 195 0.88 -8.62 -10.83
N PHE A 196 1.29 -8.47 -12.09
CA PHE A 196 1.33 -7.17 -12.75
C PHE A 196 -0.06 -6.68 -13.16
N TYR A 197 -1.00 -7.56 -13.49
CA TYR A 197 -2.36 -7.16 -13.79
C TYR A 197 -3.08 -6.64 -12.55
N SER A 198 -2.89 -7.28 -11.40
CA SER A 198 -3.41 -6.79 -10.11
C SER A 198 -2.81 -5.43 -9.76
N LEU A 199 -1.50 -5.24 -10.01
CA LEU A 199 -0.85 -3.94 -9.83
C LEU A 199 -1.44 -2.87 -10.76
N LEU A 200 -1.72 -3.21 -12.03
CA LEU A 200 -2.35 -2.30 -12.99
C LEU A 200 -3.73 -1.87 -12.52
N LEU A 201 -4.57 -2.82 -12.07
CA LEU A 201 -5.90 -2.52 -11.53
C LEU A 201 -5.81 -1.62 -10.30
N ALA A 202 -4.90 -1.93 -9.36
CA ALA A 202 -4.70 -1.12 -8.17
C ALA A 202 -4.18 0.29 -8.48
N ILE A 203 -3.30 0.46 -9.47
CA ILE A 203 -2.82 1.77 -9.92
C ILE A 203 -3.94 2.58 -10.59
N LYS A 204 -4.83 1.94 -11.35
CA LYS A 204 -6.01 2.62 -11.91
C LYS A 204 -6.94 3.11 -10.81
N GLU A 205 -7.23 2.29 -9.82
CA GLU A 205 -8.06 2.71 -8.69
C GLU A 205 -7.38 3.78 -7.83
N LEU A 206 -6.06 3.70 -7.65
CA LEU A 206 -5.30 4.74 -6.96
C LEU A 206 -5.35 6.07 -7.71
N ARG A 207 -5.30 6.04 -9.05
CA ARG A 207 -5.49 7.23 -9.90
C ARG A 207 -6.87 7.84 -9.67
N GLU A 208 -7.92 7.03 -9.66
CA GLU A 208 -9.28 7.48 -9.37
C GLU A 208 -9.39 8.06 -7.96
N PHE A 209 -8.75 7.45 -6.96
CA PHE A 209 -8.68 7.97 -5.60
C PHE A 209 -8.10 9.40 -5.59
N TYR A 210 -6.98 9.62 -6.28
CA TYR A 210 -6.34 10.93 -6.34
C TYR A 210 -7.18 11.98 -7.10
N HIS A 211 -7.86 11.62 -8.19
CA HIS A 211 -8.77 12.54 -8.89
C HIS A 211 -10.03 12.88 -8.09
N ASN A 212 -10.46 11.98 -7.20
CA ASN A 212 -11.63 12.17 -6.34
C ASN A 212 -11.30 12.82 -4.99
N LEU A 213 -10.07 13.31 -4.79
CA LEU A 213 -9.72 14.10 -3.60
C LEU A 213 -10.53 15.40 -3.63
N LYS A 214 -11.68 15.39 -2.95
CA LYS A 214 -12.49 16.58 -2.75
C LYS A 214 -11.74 17.53 -1.82
N GLN A 215 -11.64 18.79 -2.24
CA GLN A 215 -11.06 19.88 -1.44
C GLN A 215 -12.00 20.34 -0.32
N GLU A 216 -13.02 19.55 0.03
CA GLU A 216 -14.01 19.92 1.04
C GLU A 216 -13.38 19.86 2.43
N GLU A 217 -13.52 20.97 3.14
CA GLU A 217 -13.14 21.13 4.54
C GLU A 217 -13.74 19.99 5.36
N THR A 218 -12.88 19.18 5.98
CA THR A 218 -12.80 19.03 7.45
C THR A 218 -12.06 17.73 7.80
N GLU A 219 -11.23 17.86 8.84
CA GLU A 219 -10.46 16.79 9.47
C GLU A 219 -9.18 16.32 8.74
N THR A 220 -8.31 17.26 8.35
CA THR A 220 -6.91 16.97 7.93
C THR A 220 -6.17 16.03 8.88
N GLU A 221 -6.52 16.03 10.17
CA GLU A 221 -5.96 15.12 11.18
C GLU A 221 -6.36 13.65 10.98
N GLN A 222 -7.52 13.35 10.36
CA GLN A 222 -7.95 11.96 10.13
C GLN A 222 -7.08 11.22 9.13
N ARG A 223 -6.30 11.92 8.29
CA ARG A 223 -5.39 11.29 7.32
C ARG A 223 -4.32 10.40 7.99
N PHE A 224 -4.08 10.60 9.28
CA PHE A 224 -3.13 9.83 10.08
C PHE A 224 -3.70 8.54 10.68
N PHE A 225 -5.01 8.32 10.54
CA PHE A 225 -5.73 7.18 11.09
C PHE A 225 -6.25 6.25 9.98
N PRO A 226 -6.68 5.02 10.31
CA PRO A 226 -7.33 4.14 9.34
C PRO A 226 -8.49 4.84 8.61
N CYS A 227 -8.69 4.51 7.33
CA CYS A 227 -9.70 5.19 6.51
C CYS A 227 -11.14 4.85 6.91
N ILE A 228 -11.36 3.69 7.53
CA ILE A 228 -12.67 3.26 8.01
C ILE A 228 -13.08 4.05 9.25
N ARG A 229 -14.23 4.72 9.16
CA ARG A 229 -14.79 5.64 10.16
C ARG A 229 -16.26 5.33 10.50
N HIS A 230 -16.69 4.11 10.22
CA HIS A 230 -18.02 3.64 10.53
C HIS A 230 -18.08 2.12 10.68
N TYR A 231 -19.17 1.63 11.25
CA TYR A 231 -19.54 0.22 11.31
C TYR A 231 -21.06 0.08 11.23
N LYS A 232 -21.56 -1.11 10.87
CA LYS A 232 -23.00 -1.36 10.70
C LYS A 232 -23.50 -2.38 11.73
N ILE A 233 -24.64 -2.10 12.36
CA ILE A 233 -25.39 -3.07 13.17
C ILE A 233 -26.79 -3.17 12.59
N GLY A 234 -27.10 -4.32 11.96
CA GLY A 234 -28.33 -4.47 11.17
C GLY A 234 -28.35 -3.48 10.02
N GLU A 235 -29.34 -2.58 9.99
CA GLU A 235 -29.45 -1.50 8.99
C GLU A 235 -28.86 -0.17 9.46
N ILE A 236 -28.42 -0.06 10.72
CA ILE A 236 -27.96 1.19 11.30
C ILE A 236 -26.46 1.35 11.10
N VAL A 237 -26.05 2.47 10.50
CA VAL A 237 -24.64 2.86 10.34
C VAL A 237 -24.23 3.78 11.49
N HIS A 238 -23.19 3.39 12.22
CA HIS A 238 -22.59 4.15 13.31
C HIS A 238 -21.29 4.79 12.84
N HIS A 239 -21.28 6.11 12.66
CA HIS A 239 -20.09 6.89 12.31
C HIS A 239 -19.29 7.28 13.55
N PHE A 240 -17.97 7.40 13.38
CA PHE A 240 -17.05 7.84 14.41
C PHE A 240 -15.84 8.59 13.82
N THR A 241 -15.22 9.42 14.64
CA THR A 241 -13.97 10.14 14.32
C THR A 241 -12.87 9.68 15.28
N TYR A 242 -11.68 9.37 14.76
CA TYR A 242 -10.54 9.01 15.60
C TYR A 242 -10.01 10.22 16.36
N LEU A 243 -9.61 10.02 17.62
CA LEU A 243 -9.07 11.08 18.47
C LEU A 243 -7.56 10.94 18.65
N CYS A 244 -7.11 9.75 19.04
CA CYS A 244 -5.70 9.46 19.28
C CYS A 244 -5.44 7.94 19.34
N GLY A 245 -4.17 7.54 19.27
CA GLY A 245 -3.76 6.19 19.68
C GLY A 245 -3.97 6.01 21.18
N LEU A 246 -4.40 4.81 21.62
CA LEU A 246 -4.53 4.53 23.06
C LEU A 246 -3.18 4.30 23.75
N LEU A 247 -2.16 3.93 22.97
CA LEU A 247 -0.82 3.65 23.43
C LEU A 247 0.15 4.47 22.58
N ASP A 248 1.24 4.94 23.19
CA ASP A 248 2.36 5.52 22.46
C ASP A 248 3.24 4.42 21.84
N ASP A 249 2.61 3.61 20.99
CA ASP A 249 3.22 2.48 20.29
C ASP A 249 2.69 2.44 18.86
N HIS A 250 3.52 2.88 17.91
CA HIS A 250 3.19 2.95 16.49
C HIS A 250 2.95 1.58 15.84
N THR A 251 3.25 0.48 16.53
CA THR A 251 2.95 -0.88 16.06
C THR A 251 1.52 -1.32 16.40
N ARG A 252 0.85 -0.63 17.34
CA ARG A 252 -0.46 -1.02 17.83
C ARG A 252 -1.56 -0.42 16.98
N THR A 253 -2.46 -1.29 16.55
CA THR A 253 -3.64 -0.96 15.78
C THR A 253 -4.84 -0.76 16.69
N ILE A 254 -4.73 0.18 17.63
CA ILE A 254 -5.78 0.46 18.61
C ILE A 254 -5.89 1.96 18.90
N TRP A 255 -7.10 2.49 18.76
CA TRP A 255 -7.37 3.92 18.80
C TRP A 255 -8.57 4.26 19.66
N LYS A 256 -8.50 5.43 20.28
CA LYS A 256 -9.66 6.10 20.87
C LYS A 256 -10.42 6.81 19.77
N ALA A 257 -11.73 6.64 19.73
CA ALA A 257 -12.59 7.35 18.80
C ALA A 257 -13.85 7.87 19.50
N LYS A 258 -14.51 8.83 18.86
CA LYS A 258 -15.77 9.42 19.31
C LYS A 258 -16.84 9.15 18.28
N ARG A 259 -17.93 8.50 18.71
CA ARG A 259 -19.13 8.31 17.88
C ARG A 259 -19.86 9.64 17.68
N ALA A 260 -20.68 9.72 16.63
CA ALA A 260 -21.53 10.88 16.35
C ALA A 260 -22.49 11.23 17.51
N ASP A 261 -22.91 10.23 18.30
CA ASP A 261 -23.74 10.41 19.52
C ASP A 261 -22.94 10.87 20.76
N GLY A 262 -21.66 11.18 20.59
CA GLY A 262 -20.77 11.66 21.64
C GLY A 262 -20.10 10.57 22.48
N LYS A 263 -20.48 9.30 22.33
CA LYS A 263 -19.90 8.19 23.10
C LYS A 263 -18.45 7.93 22.68
N LEU A 264 -17.57 7.78 23.68
CA LEU A 264 -16.20 7.36 23.47
C LEU A 264 -16.15 5.84 23.29
N ILE A 265 -15.37 5.41 22.29
CA ILE A 265 -15.17 4.01 21.95
C ILE A 265 -13.68 3.73 21.73
N VAL A 266 -13.35 2.45 21.76
CA VAL A 266 -12.07 1.92 21.33
C VAL A 266 -12.26 1.17 20.02
N VAL A 267 -11.46 1.51 19.01
CA VAL A 267 -11.42 0.82 17.72
C VAL A 267 -10.11 0.06 17.63
N LYS A 268 -10.18 -1.26 17.50
CA LYS A 268 -9.03 -2.16 17.44
C LYS A 268 -9.08 -2.98 16.16
N PHE A 269 -7.92 -3.18 15.54
CA PHE A 269 -7.77 -4.10 14.41
C PHE A 269 -6.82 -5.21 14.80
N ALA A 270 -7.18 -6.46 14.52
CA ALA A 270 -6.35 -7.61 14.84
C ALA A 270 -6.47 -8.68 13.76
N SER A 271 -5.36 -9.32 13.40
CA SER A 271 -5.36 -10.43 12.44
C SER A 271 -6.10 -11.67 12.97
N LYS A 272 -6.11 -11.84 14.30
CA LYS A 272 -6.88 -12.86 15.00
C LYS A 272 -7.50 -12.25 16.26
N TYR A 273 -8.78 -12.52 16.48
CA TYR A 273 -9.50 -12.04 17.65
C TYR A 273 -10.50 -13.07 18.15
N ASN A 274 -10.43 -13.45 19.43
CA ASN A 274 -11.36 -14.39 20.03
C ASN A 274 -12.53 -13.62 20.67
N ILE A 275 -13.63 -13.52 19.93
CA ILE A 275 -14.84 -12.82 20.36
C ILE A 275 -15.51 -13.52 21.56
N GLN A 276 -15.57 -14.85 21.54
CA GLN A 276 -16.14 -15.62 22.65
C GLN A 276 -15.34 -15.41 23.94
N GLY A 277 -14.01 -15.51 23.85
CA GLY A 277 -13.12 -15.24 24.98
C GLY A 277 -13.25 -13.80 25.50
N HIS A 278 -13.36 -12.81 24.60
CA HIS A 278 -13.62 -11.42 24.99
C HIS A 278 -14.92 -11.28 25.77
N ASN A 279 -16.01 -11.86 25.26
CA ASN A 279 -17.33 -11.76 25.90
C ASN A 279 -17.33 -12.40 27.29
N ILE A 280 -16.70 -13.57 27.47
CA ILE A 280 -16.53 -14.20 28.80
C ILE A 280 -15.79 -13.27 29.76
N CYS A 281 -14.72 -12.62 29.32
CA CYS A 281 -14.00 -11.64 30.14
C CYS A 281 -14.87 -10.42 30.46
N ALA A 282 -15.65 -9.92 29.50
CA ALA A 282 -16.53 -8.78 29.69
C ALA A 282 -17.67 -9.06 30.68
N GLU A 283 -18.25 -10.26 30.66
CA GLU A 283 -19.25 -10.72 31.63
C GLU A 283 -18.73 -10.70 33.09
N HIS A 284 -17.41 -10.89 33.26
CA HIS A 284 -16.75 -10.85 34.56
C HIS A 284 -16.09 -9.51 34.87
N ASN A 285 -16.37 -8.45 34.10
CA ASN A 285 -15.74 -7.11 34.22
C ASN A 285 -14.21 -7.13 34.08
N LEU A 286 -13.65 -8.11 33.37
CA LEU A 286 -12.21 -8.24 33.07
C LEU A 286 -11.84 -7.68 31.70
N ALA A 287 -12.82 -7.30 30.88
CA ALA A 287 -12.65 -6.61 29.61
C ALA A 287 -13.80 -5.60 29.40
N PRO A 288 -13.61 -4.54 28.59
CA PRO A 288 -14.70 -3.65 28.22
C PRO A 288 -15.79 -4.37 27.42
N GLN A 289 -17.03 -3.85 27.46
CA GLN A 289 -18.10 -4.43 26.65
C GLN A 289 -17.79 -4.34 25.17
N LEU A 290 -18.05 -5.43 24.45
CA LEU A 290 -17.92 -5.50 23.01
C LEU A 290 -19.14 -4.86 22.35
N LEU A 291 -18.92 -3.84 21.53
CA LEU A 291 -19.98 -3.13 20.84
C LEU A 291 -20.20 -3.67 19.43
N TYR A 292 -19.12 -4.08 18.76
CA TYR A 292 -19.19 -4.58 17.39
C TYR A 292 -17.94 -5.38 17.03
N SER A 293 -18.10 -6.31 16.08
CA SER A 293 -17.06 -7.09 15.46
C SER A 293 -17.37 -7.27 13.99
N SER A 294 -16.39 -7.01 13.13
CA SER A 294 -16.56 -7.18 11.69
C SER A 294 -16.77 -8.63 11.28
N ASP A 295 -17.51 -8.83 10.20
CA ASP A 295 -17.70 -10.11 9.53
C ASP A 295 -16.54 -10.46 8.59
N ASP A 296 -16.64 -11.59 7.89
CA ASP A 296 -15.58 -12.10 7.02
C ASP A 296 -15.37 -11.27 5.75
N GLU A 297 -16.43 -10.66 5.20
CA GLU A 297 -16.34 -9.78 4.03
C GLU A 297 -15.65 -8.46 4.40
N GLU A 298 -16.01 -7.90 5.54
CA GLU A 298 -15.36 -6.72 6.10
C GLU A 298 -13.90 -6.99 6.46
N VAL A 299 -13.58 -8.16 7.05
CA VAL A 299 -12.20 -8.59 7.33
C VAL A 299 -11.39 -8.62 6.03
N LYS A 300 -11.95 -9.18 4.96
CA LYS A 300 -11.28 -9.22 3.65
C LYS A 300 -11.02 -7.82 3.12
N ALA A 301 -12.02 -6.94 3.14
CA ALA A 301 -11.88 -5.55 2.71
C ALA A 301 -10.79 -4.78 3.48
N LEU A 302 -10.60 -5.12 4.76
CA LEU A 302 -9.58 -4.55 5.65
C LEU A 302 -8.19 -5.22 5.52
N GLY A 303 -8.01 -6.12 4.54
CA GLY A 303 -6.75 -6.81 4.29
C GLY A 303 -6.45 -7.92 5.30
N GLY A 304 -7.50 -8.62 5.77
CA GLY A 304 -7.38 -9.73 6.71
C GLY A 304 -7.37 -9.32 8.18
N PHE A 305 -7.74 -8.08 8.50
CA PHE A 305 -7.79 -7.58 9.87
C PHE A 305 -9.24 -7.45 10.36
N LYS A 306 -9.53 -8.09 11.49
CA LYS A 306 -10.81 -7.98 12.17
C LYS A 306 -10.91 -6.65 12.89
N MET A 307 -11.92 -5.86 12.53
CA MET A 307 -12.27 -4.63 13.25
C MET A 307 -13.13 -5.00 14.45
N VAL A 308 -12.72 -4.51 15.62
CA VAL A 308 -13.39 -4.72 16.89
C VAL A 308 -13.61 -3.38 17.55
N ILE A 309 -14.84 -3.13 17.97
CA ILE A 309 -15.22 -1.91 18.66
C ILE A 309 -15.72 -2.27 20.04
N MET A 310 -15.19 -1.59 21.05
CA MET A 310 -15.53 -1.81 22.46
C MET A 310 -15.72 -0.47 23.18
N GLU A 311 -16.30 -0.52 24.36
CA GLU A 311 -16.45 0.66 25.21
C GLU A 311 -15.08 1.23 25.61
N TYR A 312 -15.03 2.55 25.78
CA TYR A 312 -13.90 3.23 26.41
C TYR A 312 -14.19 3.38 27.91
N ILE A 313 -13.33 2.81 28.75
CA ILE A 313 -13.41 2.84 30.22
C ILE A 313 -12.35 3.80 30.76
#